data_AF-A0A9X3XGS7-F1
#
_entry.id   AF-A0A9X3XGS7-F1
#
_cell.length_a   1.000
_cell.length_b   1.000
_cell.length_c   1.000
_cell.angle_alpha   90.00
_cell.angle_beta   90.00
_cell.angle_gamma   90.00
#
_symmetry.space_group_name_H-M   'P 1'
#
loop_
_entity.id
_entity.type
_entity.pdbx_description
1 polymer ?
#
loop_
_entity_poly.entity_id
_entity_poly.type
_entity_poly.pdbx_seq_one_letter_code
_entity_poly.pdbx_strand_id
1 'polypeptide(L)'
;MKTSYIAIAALSLASLATACAPAVTVEQELGQGEQTVLQGGGTCGDVELHVVGIYDPYSAATNVQGPASVHIDRPGSVVLFLSSYSAADWTVTTGPETDLVAVYAHGYEAQTVQAPDGVEATVFASESGAEFLGCGYAFPDQDPTSGCETPELLAGIEGFLGLPVTSFHGCYAASDFTIGADLSSSSNCAVDMGYAHTSFVSAGCTDDTE
;
A
#
# COMPACT_ATOMS: atom_id res chain seq x y z
N MET A 1 -11.62 -2.21 86.29
CA MET A 1 -10.29 -2.86 86.25
C MET A 1 -9.78 -2.81 84.82
N LYS A 2 -8.56 -2.27 84.64
CA LYS A 2 -7.58 -2.43 83.54
C LYS A 2 -8.09 -2.32 82.10
N THR A 3 -7.83 -1.21 81.40
CA THR A 3 -6.61 -0.94 80.60
C THR A 3 -6.45 -1.93 79.43
N SER A 4 -6.66 -1.48 78.18
CA SER A 4 -5.57 -1.31 77.20
C SER A 4 -6.11 -1.10 75.78
N TYR A 5 -5.63 -0.01 75.18
CA TYR A 5 -5.66 0.33 73.77
C TYR A 5 -4.74 -0.59 72.96
N ILE A 6 -5.10 -0.90 71.71
CA ILE A 6 -4.14 -0.97 70.59
C ILE A 6 -4.79 -0.31 69.37
N ALA A 7 -4.24 0.86 69.02
CA ALA A 7 -4.29 1.47 67.70
C ALA A 7 -3.15 0.90 66.84
N ILE A 8 -3.30 0.94 65.51
CA ILE A 8 -2.28 1.14 64.44
C ILE A 8 -3.10 1.04 63.14
N ALA A 9 -3.53 2.17 62.56
CA ALA A 9 -2.80 3.07 61.67
C ALA A 9 -2.66 2.50 60.24
N ALA A 10 -3.29 3.23 59.30
CA ALA A 10 -3.15 3.07 57.87
C ALA A 10 -1.70 3.30 57.42
N LEU A 11 -1.25 2.55 56.43
CA LEU A 11 -0.12 2.95 55.58
C LEU A 11 -0.61 3.06 54.14
N SER A 12 -0.62 4.29 53.63
CA SER A 12 -0.49 4.55 52.21
C SER A 12 0.96 4.27 51.79
N LEU A 13 1.17 3.75 50.59
CA LEU A 13 2.43 3.94 49.88
C LEU A 13 2.13 4.62 48.54
N ALA A 14 2.89 5.69 48.34
CA ALA A 14 2.76 6.66 47.29
C ALA A 14 3.43 6.20 45.98
N SER A 15 2.93 6.83 44.91
CA SER A 15 3.61 7.29 43.69
C SER A 15 5.08 6.92 43.46
N LEU A 16 5.35 6.40 42.25
CA LEU A 16 6.48 6.82 41.43
C LEU A 16 6.01 7.04 40.00
N ALA A 17 5.78 8.32 39.65
CA ALA A 17 6.10 8.81 38.32
C ALA A 17 7.63 8.91 38.15
N THR A 18 8.10 9.10 36.91
CA THR A 18 9.50 9.28 36.44
C THR A 18 10.05 7.97 35.82
N ALA A 19 10.60 7.92 34.62
CA ALA A 19 11.31 8.95 33.87
C ALA A 19 11.24 8.73 32.35
N CYS A 20 11.41 9.83 31.60
CA CYS A 20 11.77 9.86 30.19
C CYS A 20 13.00 8.98 29.91
N ALA A 21 12.95 8.22 28.83
CA ALA A 21 14.18 7.80 28.16
C ALA A 21 14.71 8.98 27.32
N PRO A 22 16.02 9.26 27.35
CA PRO A 22 16.58 10.42 26.67
C PRO A 22 16.56 10.24 25.16
N ALA A 23 16.16 11.29 24.45
CA ALA A 23 16.57 11.51 23.08
C ALA A 23 18.10 11.51 23.04
N VAL A 24 18.68 10.64 22.22
CA VAL A 24 20.11 10.69 21.91
C VAL A 24 20.30 11.87 20.98
N THR A 25 20.76 12.99 21.52
CA THR A 25 21.30 14.10 20.75
C THR A 25 22.68 13.69 20.24
N VAL A 26 22.80 13.47 18.93
CA VAL A 26 24.09 13.45 18.27
C VAL A 26 24.37 14.88 17.81
N GLU A 27 25.12 15.63 18.62
CA GLU A 27 25.80 16.83 18.14
C GLU A 27 27.01 16.37 17.32
N GLN A 28 26.93 16.45 15.99
CA GLN A 28 28.13 16.49 15.15
C GLN A 28 28.36 17.91 14.65
N GLU A 29 29.53 18.44 15.00
CA GLU A 29 30.08 19.67 14.47
C GLU A 29 30.33 19.58 12.96
N LEU A 30 30.12 20.72 12.31
CA LEU A 30 30.13 20.96 10.87
C LEU A 30 31.46 20.59 10.20
N GLY A 31 31.39 19.65 9.24
CA GLY A 31 32.34 19.52 8.14
C GLY A 31 31.59 19.72 6.82
N GLN A 32 31.86 20.83 6.14
CA GLN A 32 31.27 21.17 4.83
C GLN A 32 31.66 20.13 3.78
N GLY A 33 30.75 19.21 3.50
CA GLY A 33 30.71 18.38 2.31
C GLY A 33 29.25 18.31 1.89
N GLU A 34 28.97 18.71 0.65
CA GLU A 34 27.65 18.64 0.03
C GLU A 34 27.19 17.18 0.04
N GLN A 35 26.38 16.81 1.04
CA GLN A 35 25.68 15.54 1.07
C GLN A 35 24.36 15.75 0.34
N THR A 36 24.24 15.17 -0.85
CA THR A 36 22.95 14.96 -1.50
C THR A 36 22.14 14.02 -0.61
N VAL A 37 21.36 14.59 0.31
CA VAL A 37 20.35 13.84 1.05
C VAL A 37 19.26 13.52 0.05
N LEU A 38 19.09 12.25 -0.31
CA LEU A 38 17.88 11.77 -0.94
C LEU A 38 16.76 11.84 0.12
N GLN A 39 16.15 13.02 0.29
CA GLN A 39 14.88 13.14 0.99
C GLN A 39 13.78 12.81 -0.01
N GLY A 40 13.27 11.58 0.07
CA GLY A 40 12.22 11.08 -0.80
C GLY A 40 11.53 9.87 -0.16
N GLY A 41 11.11 10.03 1.08
CA GLY A 41 10.09 9.18 1.71
C GLY A 41 9.16 10.14 2.41
N GLY A 42 7.91 10.25 1.96
CA GLY A 42 6.90 11.01 2.69
C GLY A 42 6.68 10.40 4.08
N THR A 43 5.70 10.92 4.82
CA THR A 43 5.28 10.35 6.12
C THR A 43 4.90 8.85 6.10
N CYS A 44 4.83 8.23 4.92
CA CYS A 44 4.52 6.82 4.68
C CYS A 44 5.69 5.83 4.87
N GLY A 45 6.92 6.31 5.09
CA GLY A 45 8.11 5.47 5.25
C GLY A 45 9.08 5.54 4.07
N ASP A 46 10.18 4.78 4.14
CA ASP A 46 11.29 4.85 3.17
C ASP A 46 10.94 4.24 1.80
N VAL A 47 10.01 3.27 1.77
CA VAL A 47 9.49 2.64 0.55
C VAL A 47 7.99 2.49 0.68
N GLU A 48 7.24 3.02 -0.28
CA GLU A 48 5.78 2.95 -0.31
C GLU A 48 5.30 1.75 -1.15
N LEU A 49 4.33 1.00 -0.65
CA LEU A 49 3.70 -0.11 -1.38
C LEU A 49 2.30 0.31 -1.84
N HIS A 50 2.13 0.47 -3.15
CA HIS A 50 0.83 0.79 -3.75
C HIS A 50 0.26 -0.42 -4.47
N VAL A 51 -1.04 -0.64 -4.29
CA VAL A 51 -1.77 -1.75 -4.90
C VAL A 51 -2.82 -1.21 -5.87
N VAL A 52 -2.83 -1.70 -7.11
CA VAL A 52 -3.90 -1.45 -8.07
C VAL A 52 -4.61 -2.76 -8.36
N GLY A 53 -5.94 -2.77 -8.20
CA GLY A 53 -6.76 -3.97 -8.34
C GLY A 53 -7.91 -3.81 -9.31
N ILE A 54 -8.03 -4.73 -10.27
CA ILE A 54 -9.16 -4.82 -11.19
C ILE A 54 -9.73 -6.23 -11.25
N TYR A 55 -10.98 -6.37 -11.68
CA TYR A 55 -11.50 -7.68 -12.07
C TYR A 55 -11.18 -7.92 -13.55
N ASP A 56 -11.52 -6.96 -14.40
CA ASP A 56 -11.30 -7.00 -15.85
C ASP A 56 -10.63 -5.73 -16.38
N PRO A 57 -9.65 -5.84 -17.29
CA PRO A 57 -9.15 -4.70 -18.05
C PRO A 57 -10.27 -4.14 -18.95
N TYR A 58 -10.57 -2.86 -18.81
CA TYR A 58 -11.69 -2.19 -19.47
C TYR A 58 -11.64 -2.29 -21.01
N SER A 59 -12.39 -3.26 -21.53
CA SER A 59 -13.03 -3.22 -22.83
C SER A 59 -14.27 -4.10 -22.71
N ALA A 60 -15.45 -3.55 -22.99
CA ALA A 60 -16.70 -4.24 -22.72
C ALA A 60 -16.73 -5.65 -23.36
N ALA A 61 -16.81 -6.67 -22.50
CA ALA A 61 -17.36 -8.00 -22.80
C ALA A 61 -16.58 -8.91 -23.78
N THR A 62 -15.33 -9.25 -23.51
CA THR A 62 -14.75 -10.51 -24.02
C THR A 62 -13.67 -11.00 -23.06
N ASN A 63 -13.72 -12.27 -22.62
CA ASN A 63 -12.69 -13.01 -21.86
C ASN A 63 -11.34 -13.05 -22.62
N VAL A 64 -10.72 -11.90 -22.81
CA VAL A 64 -9.56 -11.68 -23.66
C VAL A 64 -8.64 -10.80 -22.86
N GLN A 65 -7.38 -11.22 -22.79
CA GLN A 65 -6.29 -10.44 -22.26
C GLN A 65 -6.35 -9.01 -22.78
N GLY A 66 -6.51 -8.05 -21.87
CA GLY A 66 -6.76 -6.65 -22.21
C GLY A 66 -5.65 -5.73 -21.72
N PRO A 67 -5.37 -4.64 -22.46
CA PRO A 67 -4.40 -3.66 -22.00
C PRO A 67 -4.88 -2.97 -20.72
N ALA A 68 -3.96 -2.76 -19.80
CA ALA A 68 -4.15 -1.92 -18.63
C ALA A 68 -2.91 -1.03 -18.41
N SER A 69 -3.10 0.20 -17.95
CA SER A 69 -2.04 1.16 -17.72
C SER A 69 -2.10 1.71 -16.30
N VAL A 70 -0.94 1.87 -15.68
CA VAL A 70 -0.78 2.53 -14.39
C VAL A 70 0.30 3.57 -14.50
N HIS A 71 -0.06 4.82 -14.23
CA HIS A 71 0.89 5.91 -14.04
C HIS A 71 1.02 6.25 -12.56
N ILE A 72 2.24 6.37 -12.06
CA ILE A 72 2.52 6.76 -10.68
C ILE A 72 3.33 8.04 -10.69
N ASP A 73 2.74 9.12 -10.17
CA ASP A 73 3.37 10.43 -9.99
C ASP A 73 3.54 10.70 -8.48
N ARG A 74 4.07 9.72 -7.76
CA ARG A 74 4.31 9.75 -6.31
C ARG A 74 5.82 9.87 -6.05
N PRO A 75 6.31 11.01 -5.52
CA PRO A 75 7.72 11.18 -5.23
C PRO A 75 8.25 10.14 -4.22
N GLY A 76 9.48 9.68 -4.44
CA GLY A 76 10.15 8.71 -3.55
C GLY A 76 10.15 7.29 -4.08
N SER A 77 10.62 6.36 -3.23
CA SER A 77 10.76 4.95 -3.60
C SER A 77 9.43 4.20 -3.49
N VAL A 78 9.02 3.55 -4.58
CA VAL A 78 7.73 2.90 -4.72
C VAL A 78 7.89 1.43 -5.13
N VAL A 79 7.11 0.55 -4.50
CA VAL A 79 6.81 -0.79 -4.99
C VAL A 79 5.35 -0.80 -5.47
N LEU A 80 5.14 -1.29 -6.70
CA LEU A 80 3.81 -1.42 -7.27
C LEU A 80 3.37 -2.88 -7.29
N PHE A 81 2.18 -3.15 -6.77
CA PHE A 81 1.52 -4.44 -6.89
C PHE A 81 0.26 -4.30 -7.73
N LEU A 82 0.17 -5.09 -8.79
CA LEU A 82 -0.93 -5.11 -9.74
C LEU A 82 -1.73 -6.39 -9.55
N SER A 83 -3.04 -6.30 -9.42
CA SER A 83 -3.92 -7.45 -9.28
C SER A 83 -5.04 -7.42 -10.32
N SER A 84 -5.25 -8.53 -11.00
CA SER A 84 -6.37 -8.72 -11.92
C SER A 84 -6.98 -10.12 -11.80
N TYR A 85 -8.30 -10.27 -11.92
CA TYR A 85 -8.88 -11.60 -12.10
C TYR A 85 -8.55 -12.12 -13.51
N SER A 86 -8.99 -11.38 -14.52
CA SER A 86 -8.76 -11.72 -15.93
C SER A 86 -7.38 -11.30 -16.41
N ALA A 87 -6.99 -11.84 -17.56
CA ALA A 87 -5.67 -11.59 -18.12
C ALA A 87 -5.48 -10.10 -18.44
N ALA A 88 -4.38 -9.51 -18.01
CA ALA A 88 -4.09 -8.10 -18.25
C ALA A 88 -2.65 -7.87 -18.73
N ASP A 89 -2.52 -6.99 -19.72
CA ASP A 89 -1.25 -6.48 -20.24
C ASP A 89 -0.95 -5.13 -19.62
N TRP A 90 -0.20 -5.16 -18.52
CA TRP A 90 0.09 -3.98 -17.72
C TRP A 90 1.24 -3.16 -18.32
N THR A 91 0.98 -1.89 -18.62
CA THR A 91 2.01 -0.90 -18.89
C THR A 91 2.17 0.02 -17.69
N VAL A 92 3.38 0.09 -17.13
CA VAL A 92 3.68 0.92 -15.95
C VAL A 92 4.56 2.09 -16.37
N THR A 93 4.18 3.29 -15.95
CA THR A 93 4.96 4.52 -16.16
C THR A 93 5.04 5.32 -14.88
N THR A 94 6.03 6.20 -14.79
CA THR A 94 6.33 6.96 -13.58
C THR A 94 6.53 8.45 -13.88
N GLY A 95 6.24 9.29 -12.89
CA GLY A 95 6.66 10.68 -12.83
C GLY A 95 8.17 10.80 -12.62
N PRO A 96 8.76 11.99 -12.86
CA PRO A 96 10.21 12.19 -12.80
C PRO A 96 10.81 12.05 -11.39
N GLU A 97 10.00 12.17 -10.34
CA GLU A 97 10.42 12.08 -8.94
C GLU A 97 10.09 10.72 -8.30
N THR A 98 9.48 9.81 -9.06
CA THR A 98 9.13 8.46 -8.60
C THR A 98 10.27 7.50 -8.92
N ASP A 99 10.84 6.90 -7.88
CA ASP A 99 11.80 5.82 -7.96
C ASP A 99 11.07 4.47 -7.84
N LEU A 100 10.65 3.90 -8.97
CA LEU A 100 9.94 2.62 -8.98
C LEU A 100 10.94 1.47 -8.80
N VAL A 101 10.91 0.86 -7.61
CA VAL A 101 11.85 -0.17 -7.16
C VAL A 101 11.52 -1.53 -7.79
N ALA A 102 10.24 -1.90 -7.81
CA ALA A 102 9.79 -3.19 -8.34
C ALA A 102 8.31 -3.14 -8.74
N VAL A 103 7.95 -4.01 -9.68
CA VAL A 103 6.55 -4.28 -10.04
C VAL A 103 6.25 -5.76 -9.80
N TYR A 104 5.13 -6.02 -9.15
CA TYR A 104 4.56 -7.35 -9.01
C TYR A 104 3.21 -7.38 -9.71
N ALA A 105 2.93 -8.43 -10.48
CA ALA A 105 1.60 -8.66 -11.04
C ALA A 105 1.08 -10.02 -10.61
N HIS A 106 -0.13 -10.02 -10.07
CA HIS A 106 -0.84 -11.17 -9.55
C HIS A 106 -2.18 -11.32 -10.27
N GLY A 107 -2.60 -12.55 -10.54
CA GLY A 107 -3.94 -12.79 -11.04
C GLY A 107 -4.34 -14.24 -11.13
N TYR A 108 -5.62 -14.47 -11.41
CA TYR A 108 -6.12 -15.80 -11.69
C TYR A 108 -5.64 -16.25 -13.08
N GLU A 109 -5.92 -15.42 -14.09
CA GLU A 109 -5.42 -15.60 -15.46
C GLU A 109 -4.02 -14.99 -15.66
N ALA A 110 -3.36 -15.28 -16.80
CA ALA A 110 -2.02 -14.80 -17.10
C ALA A 110 -1.94 -13.27 -17.12
N GLN A 111 -0.88 -12.76 -16.51
CA GLN A 111 -0.57 -11.34 -16.50
C GLN A 111 0.70 -11.11 -17.32
N THR A 112 0.81 -9.94 -17.95
CA THR A 112 2.10 -9.45 -18.47
C THR A 112 2.37 -8.04 -17.96
N VAL A 113 3.65 -7.68 -17.88
CA VAL A 113 4.07 -6.36 -17.40
C VAL A 113 5.12 -5.81 -18.35
N GLN A 114 4.92 -4.56 -18.76
CA GLN A 114 5.92 -3.69 -19.34
C GLN A 114 6.24 -2.60 -18.31
N ALA A 115 7.34 -2.80 -17.58
CA ALA A 115 7.85 -1.85 -16.61
C ALA A 115 8.87 -0.88 -17.25
N PRO A 116 9.17 0.27 -16.61
CA PRO A 116 10.26 1.13 -17.03
C PRO A 116 11.62 0.41 -17.11
N ASP A 117 12.53 0.92 -17.95
CA ASP A 117 13.86 0.34 -18.12
C ASP A 117 14.61 0.21 -16.79
N GLY A 118 15.13 -0.99 -16.51
CA GLY A 118 15.89 -1.28 -15.28
C GLY A 118 15.04 -1.66 -14.07
N VAL A 119 13.71 -1.60 -14.15
CA VAL A 119 12.80 -2.04 -13.10
C VAL A 119 12.46 -3.53 -13.29
N GLU A 120 12.62 -4.32 -12.23
CA GLU A 120 12.25 -5.74 -12.26
C GLU A 120 10.73 -5.90 -12.13
N ALA A 121 10.16 -6.74 -12.99
CA ALA A 121 8.76 -7.14 -12.95
C ALA A 121 8.65 -8.64 -12.66
N THR A 122 7.93 -9.00 -11.59
CA THR A 122 7.64 -10.39 -11.25
C THR A 122 6.16 -10.68 -11.44
N VAL A 123 5.85 -11.79 -12.11
CA VAL A 123 4.47 -12.20 -12.41
C VAL A 123 4.13 -13.51 -11.71
N PHE A 124 2.96 -13.55 -11.05
CA PHE A 124 2.40 -14.72 -10.41
C PHE A 124 0.95 -14.91 -10.88
N ALA A 125 0.72 -15.88 -11.75
CA ALA A 125 -0.62 -16.22 -12.21
C ALA A 125 -1.02 -17.62 -11.73
N SER A 126 -2.24 -17.76 -11.21
CA SER A 126 -2.72 -19.06 -10.70
C SER A 126 -2.92 -20.09 -11.80
N GLU A 127 -3.32 -19.67 -13.00
CA GLU A 127 -3.36 -20.55 -14.16
C GLU A 127 -1.97 -21.08 -14.57
N SER A 128 -0.91 -20.39 -14.14
CA SER A 128 0.49 -20.81 -14.31
C SER A 128 1.04 -21.59 -13.11
N GLY A 129 0.19 -21.92 -12.13
CA GLY A 129 0.52 -22.75 -10.96
C GLY A 129 0.96 -21.98 -9.71
N ALA A 130 0.86 -20.66 -9.70
CA ALA A 130 1.08 -19.85 -8.49
C ALA A 130 -0.12 -19.94 -7.51
N GLU A 131 0.13 -19.70 -6.23
CA GLU A 131 -0.95 -19.55 -5.24
C GLU A 131 -1.80 -18.32 -5.58
N PHE A 132 -3.13 -18.46 -5.50
CA PHE A 132 -4.05 -17.35 -5.72
C PHE A 132 -4.30 -16.61 -4.41
N LEU A 133 -3.88 -15.35 -4.33
CA LEU A 133 -4.08 -14.49 -3.15
C LEU A 133 -5.42 -13.74 -3.16
N GLY A 134 -6.24 -13.92 -4.21
CA GLY A 134 -7.48 -13.15 -4.44
C GLY A 134 -7.29 -12.01 -5.46
N CYS A 135 -8.37 -11.57 -6.10
CA CYS A 135 -8.26 -10.54 -7.15
C CYS A 135 -8.35 -9.09 -6.65
N GLY A 136 -9.09 -8.83 -5.56
CA GLY A 136 -9.13 -7.56 -4.84
C GLY A 136 -9.32 -6.31 -5.70
N TYR A 137 -10.55 -6.02 -6.14
CA TYR A 137 -10.87 -4.86 -6.99
C TYR A 137 -11.73 -3.78 -6.29
N ALA A 138 -12.16 -4.02 -5.05
CA ALA A 138 -13.06 -3.11 -4.33
C ALA A 138 -12.72 -3.01 -2.84
N PHE A 139 -12.68 -1.81 -2.28
CA PHE A 139 -12.45 -1.59 -0.84
C PHE A 139 -13.44 -0.58 -0.21
N PRO A 140 -14.11 -0.93 0.91
CA PRO A 140 -14.22 -2.28 1.46
C PRO A 140 -14.99 -3.19 0.49
N ASP A 141 -14.60 -4.47 0.43
CA ASP A 141 -15.37 -5.46 -0.30
C ASP A 141 -16.73 -5.64 0.39
N GLN A 142 -17.78 -5.74 -0.42
CA GLN A 142 -19.16 -5.93 0.03
C GLN A 142 -19.62 -7.39 -0.11
N ASP A 143 -18.83 -8.25 -0.77
CA ASP A 143 -19.14 -9.66 -0.99
C ASP A 143 -18.05 -10.59 -0.41
N PRO A 144 -18.26 -11.15 0.80
CA PRO A 144 -17.31 -12.04 1.47
C PRO A 144 -17.30 -13.48 0.90
N THR A 145 -17.94 -13.70 -0.25
CA THR A 145 -17.95 -15.00 -0.94
C THR A 145 -17.39 -14.91 -2.35
N SER A 146 -16.79 -13.78 -2.71
CA SER A 146 -16.34 -13.49 -4.07
C SER A 146 -15.03 -14.18 -4.42
N GLY A 147 -14.21 -14.55 -3.42
CA GLY A 147 -12.83 -14.99 -3.65
C GLY A 147 -11.91 -13.84 -4.09
N CYS A 148 -12.39 -12.60 -3.94
CA CYS A 148 -11.72 -11.37 -4.31
C CYS A 148 -11.73 -10.37 -3.16
N GLU A 149 -11.80 -10.88 -1.93
CA GLU A 149 -11.81 -10.11 -0.71
C GLU A 149 -10.53 -9.29 -0.59
N THR A 150 -10.63 -8.00 -0.92
CA THR A 150 -9.48 -7.09 -0.93
C THR A 150 -8.69 -7.11 0.38
N PRO A 151 -9.29 -7.13 1.59
CA PRO A 151 -8.51 -7.24 2.84
C PRO A 151 -7.61 -8.48 2.93
N GLU A 152 -8.03 -9.62 2.37
CA GLU A 152 -7.25 -10.86 2.37
C GLU A 152 -6.08 -10.77 1.38
N LEU A 153 -6.33 -10.23 0.18
CA LEU A 153 -5.27 -9.93 -0.79
C LEU A 153 -4.21 -9.02 -0.18
N LEU A 154 -4.62 -7.90 0.44
CA LEU A 154 -3.70 -6.94 1.02
C LEU A 154 -2.84 -7.58 2.11
N ALA A 155 -3.44 -8.34 3.03
CA ALA A 155 -2.70 -9.07 4.06
C ALA A 155 -1.73 -10.10 3.47
N GLY A 156 -2.11 -10.78 2.38
CA GLY A 156 -1.25 -11.70 1.64
C GLY A 156 -0.05 -10.99 1.01
N ILE A 157 -0.26 -9.83 0.39
CA ILE A 157 0.80 -9.00 -0.18
C ILE A 157 1.77 -8.54 0.92
N GLU A 158 1.27 -8.04 2.05
CA GLU A 158 2.11 -7.61 3.17
C GLU A 158 2.94 -8.78 3.72
N GLY A 159 2.34 -9.95 3.86
CA GLY A 159 3.04 -11.16 4.30
C GLY A 159 4.11 -11.63 3.31
N PHE A 160 3.85 -11.47 2.01
CA PHE A 160 4.78 -11.85 0.94
C PHE A 160 5.97 -10.89 0.82
N LEU A 161 5.73 -9.58 0.85
CA LEU A 161 6.75 -8.55 0.63
C LEU A 161 7.42 -8.08 1.93
N GLY A 162 6.80 -8.30 3.09
CA GLY A 162 7.25 -7.73 4.36
C GLY A 162 7.13 -6.21 4.42
N LEU A 163 6.32 -5.61 3.55
CA LEU A 163 6.04 -4.17 3.48
C LEU A 163 4.55 -3.93 3.79
N PRO A 164 4.21 -2.96 4.65
CA PRO A 164 2.82 -2.58 4.85
C PRO A 164 2.26 -1.90 3.60
N VAL A 165 0.98 -2.10 3.29
CA VAL A 165 0.36 -1.41 2.15
C VAL A 165 0.15 0.06 2.48
N THR A 166 0.68 0.93 1.62
CA THR A 166 0.53 2.39 1.69
C THR A 166 -0.82 2.83 1.14
N SER A 167 -1.18 2.35 -0.05
CA SER A 167 -2.50 2.62 -0.63
C SER A 167 -2.99 1.48 -1.50
N PHE A 168 -4.30 1.44 -1.68
CA PHE A 168 -4.98 0.59 -2.65
C PHE A 168 -5.93 1.43 -3.48
N HIS A 169 -6.00 1.13 -4.76
CA HIS A 169 -6.93 1.73 -5.71
C HIS A 169 -7.52 0.64 -6.60
N GLY A 170 -8.84 0.55 -6.66
CA GLY A 170 -9.48 -0.52 -7.40
C GLY A 170 -10.77 -0.15 -8.07
N CYS A 171 -11.11 -0.89 -9.11
CA CYS A 171 -12.39 -0.85 -9.78
C CYS A 171 -12.65 -2.21 -10.45
N TYR A 172 -13.90 -2.67 -10.46
CA TYR A 172 -14.25 -3.92 -11.13
C TYR A 172 -13.78 -3.95 -12.61
N ALA A 173 -14.11 -2.91 -13.39
CA ALA A 173 -13.70 -2.81 -14.78
C ALA A 173 -13.04 -1.45 -15.04
N ALA A 174 -11.72 -1.46 -15.23
CA ALA A 174 -10.88 -0.29 -15.53
C ALA A 174 -9.64 -0.75 -16.33
N SER A 175 -9.09 0.13 -17.17
CA SER A 175 -7.83 -0.12 -17.91
C SER A 175 -6.80 0.98 -17.68
N ASP A 176 -7.12 2.04 -16.95
CA ASP A 176 -6.22 3.17 -16.80
C ASP A 176 -6.32 3.71 -15.37
N PHE A 177 -5.18 3.80 -14.69
CA PHE A 177 -5.06 4.38 -13.36
C PHE A 177 -3.96 5.43 -13.32
N THR A 178 -4.17 6.45 -12.49
CA THR A 178 -3.11 7.38 -12.08
C THR A 178 -3.14 7.51 -10.57
N ILE A 179 -1.98 7.33 -9.94
CA ILE A 179 -1.74 7.63 -8.52
C ILE A 179 -0.97 8.95 -8.48
N GLY A 180 -1.56 9.97 -7.88
CA GLY A 180 -0.98 11.31 -7.78
C GLY A 180 -0.04 11.46 -6.59
N ALA A 181 0.67 12.59 -6.58
CA ALA A 181 1.61 12.93 -5.53
C ALA A 181 0.97 12.98 -4.15
N ASP A 182 -0.32 13.30 -4.05
CA ASP A 182 -1.09 13.39 -2.80
C ASP A 182 -1.77 12.07 -2.39
N LEU A 183 -1.37 10.96 -3.01
CA LEU A 183 -2.01 9.63 -2.87
C LEU A 183 -3.47 9.58 -3.38
N SER A 184 -3.96 10.65 -4.01
CA SER A 184 -5.22 10.59 -4.74
C SER A 184 -5.07 9.71 -5.96
N SER A 185 -6.18 9.10 -6.38
CA SER A 185 -6.21 8.26 -7.55
C SER A 185 -7.34 8.64 -8.48
N SER A 186 -7.08 8.49 -9.77
CA SER A 186 -8.10 8.53 -10.82
C SER A 186 -8.04 7.27 -11.66
N SER A 187 -9.17 6.89 -12.24
CA SER A 187 -9.20 5.81 -13.22
C SER A 187 -10.34 6.00 -14.22
N ASN A 188 -10.31 5.25 -15.31
CA ASN A 188 -11.42 5.14 -16.26
C ASN A 188 -12.48 4.11 -15.82
N CYS A 189 -12.67 3.94 -14.50
CA CYS A 189 -13.62 2.99 -13.95
C CYS A 189 -14.97 3.08 -14.65
N ALA A 190 -15.53 1.91 -14.99
CA ALA A 190 -16.79 1.76 -15.71
C ALA A 190 -18.03 2.14 -14.88
N VAL A 191 -18.09 3.39 -14.40
CA VAL A 191 -19.17 3.90 -13.53
C VAL A 191 -20.53 3.92 -14.22
N ASP A 192 -20.56 4.07 -15.53
CA ASP A 192 -21.79 3.99 -16.34
C ASP A 192 -22.42 2.58 -16.32
N MET A 193 -21.62 1.56 -15.97
CA MET A 193 -22.07 0.18 -15.76
C MET A 193 -22.42 -0.13 -14.30
N GLY A 194 -22.35 0.87 -13.41
CA GLY A 194 -22.66 0.74 -11.99
C GLY A 194 -21.50 0.32 -11.10
N TYR A 195 -20.27 0.27 -11.63
CA TYR A 195 -19.07 0.01 -10.84
C TYR A 195 -18.56 1.28 -10.15
N ALA A 196 -17.68 1.13 -9.17
CA ALA A 196 -17.12 2.24 -8.41
C ALA A 196 -15.59 2.17 -8.39
N HIS A 197 -14.94 3.32 -8.57
CA HIS A 197 -13.56 3.50 -8.15
C HIS A 197 -13.56 3.53 -6.62
N THR A 198 -12.80 2.65 -6.01
CA THR A 198 -12.64 2.59 -4.56
C THR A 198 -11.17 2.71 -4.21
N SER A 199 -10.89 3.25 -3.02
CA SER A 199 -9.51 3.40 -2.57
C SER A 199 -9.42 3.37 -1.06
N PHE A 200 -8.24 3.01 -0.56
CA PHE A 200 -7.84 3.35 0.82
C PHE A 200 -6.40 3.85 0.82
N VAL A 201 -6.08 4.65 1.82
CA VAL A 201 -4.73 5.09 2.15
C VAL A 201 -4.49 4.78 3.63
N SER A 202 -3.33 4.23 3.97
CA SER A 202 -3.02 3.84 5.34
C SER A 202 -2.95 5.05 6.27
N ALA A 203 -3.43 4.86 7.50
CA ALA A 203 -3.40 5.93 8.50
C ALA A 203 -1.95 6.23 8.90
N GLY A 204 -1.48 7.43 8.60
CA GLY A 204 -0.09 7.86 8.84
C GLY A 204 0.57 8.45 7.60
N CYS A 205 0.03 8.14 6.43
CA CYS A 205 0.34 8.81 5.18
C CYS A 205 -0.42 10.12 5.05
N THR A 206 0.25 11.23 5.32
CA THR A 206 -0.26 12.57 5.02
C THR A 206 0.56 13.22 3.93
N ASP A 207 -0.13 13.95 3.07
CA ASP A 207 0.48 14.78 2.05
C ASP A 207 1.34 15.86 2.72
N ASP A 208 2.62 15.98 2.33
CA ASP A 208 3.57 16.95 2.89
C ASP A 208 3.36 18.36 2.29
N THR A 209 2.16 18.66 1.78
CA THR A 209 1.81 19.96 1.22
C THR A 209 1.52 20.99 2.32
N GLU A 210 2.58 21.54 2.92
CA GLU A 210 2.55 22.88 3.56
C GLU A 210 2.90 24.01 2.58
#